data_AF-A0A833L2X3-F1
#
_entry.id   AF-A0A833L2X3-F1
#
_cell.length_a   1.000
_cell.length_b   1.000
_cell.length_c   1.000
_cell.angle_alpha   90.00
_cell.angle_beta   90.00
_cell.angle_gamma   90.00
#
_symmetry.space_group_name_H-M   'P 1'
#
loop_
_entity.id
_entity.type
_entity.pdbx_description
1 polymer ?
#
loop_
_entity_poly.entity_id
_entity_poly.type
_entity_poly.pdbx_seq_one_letter_code
_entity_poly.pdbx_strand_id
1 'polypeptide(L)'
;MRTWQVERRKRTRHLIELGGLVVKAGIVDLTGDDRATIFGALLWSSDKLKSDQGERARALWAAMGKQAFEADPATRRGTDRTVPAVRR
;
A
#
# COMPACT_ATOMS: atom_id res chain seq x y z
N MET A 1 11.85 -17.82 20.21
CA MET A 1 11.37 -18.17 18.85
C MET A 1 12.56 -18.35 17.93
N ARG A 2 12.58 -19.35 17.04
CA ARG A 2 13.64 -19.51 16.02
C ARG A 2 13.59 -18.35 15.03
N THR A 3 14.75 -17.77 14.70
CA THR A 3 14.91 -16.59 13.82
C THR A 3 14.17 -16.73 12.49
N TRP A 4 14.26 -17.90 11.84
CA TRP A 4 13.53 -18.20 10.59
C TRP A 4 12.00 -18.02 10.69
N GLN A 5 11.38 -18.37 11.81
CA GLN A 5 9.92 -18.21 11.97
C GLN A 5 9.52 -16.73 12.05
N VAL A 6 10.37 -15.89 12.64
CA VAL A 6 10.15 -14.45 12.72
C VAL A 6 10.25 -13.84 11.32
N GLU A 7 11.27 -14.22 10.55
CA GLU A 7 11.46 -13.73 9.18
C GLU A 7 10.35 -14.18 8.24
N ARG A 8 9.87 -15.42 8.35
CA ARG A 8 8.71 -15.89 7.56
C ARG A 8 7.45 -15.09 7.85
N ARG A 9 7.17 -14.78 9.12
CA ARG A 9 6.00 -13.96 9.51
C ARG A 9 6.12 -12.54 9.00
N LYS A 10 7.29 -11.90 9.11
CA LYS A 10 7.55 -10.57 8.54
C LYS A 10 7.31 -10.57 7.03
N ARG A 11 7.86 -11.54 6.29
CA ARG A 11 7.67 -11.67 4.84
C ARG A 11 6.21 -11.84 4.47
N THR A 12 5.49 -12.72 5.17
CA THR A 12 4.07 -12.99 4.89
C THR A 12 3.24 -11.73 5.12
N ARG A 13 3.45 -11.05 6.25
CA ARG A 13 2.76 -9.80 6.56
C ARG A 13 3.04 -8.73 5.50
N HIS A 14 4.29 -8.56 5.11
CA HIS A 14 4.68 -7.60 4.08
C HIS A 14 4.00 -7.87 2.73
N LEU A 15 3.94 -9.13 2.28
CA LEU A 15 3.26 -9.48 1.03
C LEU A 15 1.74 -9.25 1.10
N ILE A 16 1.12 -9.50 2.25
CA ILE A 16 -0.30 -9.21 2.48
C ILE A 16 -0.55 -7.70 2.45
N GLU A 17 0.30 -6.91 3.12
CA GLU A 17 0.21 -5.45 3.11
C GLU A 17 0.30 -4.90 1.68
N LEU A 18 1.27 -5.38 0.88
CA LEU A 18 1.40 -4.99 -0.52
C LEU A 18 0.19 -5.39 -1.37
N GLY A 19 -0.34 -6.61 -1.18
CA GLY A 19 -1.57 -7.05 -1.86
C GLY A 19 -2.79 -6.19 -1.47
N GLY A 20 -2.87 -5.78 -0.20
CA GLY A 20 -3.90 -4.87 0.29
C GLY A 20 -3.90 -3.51 -0.39
N LEU A 21 -2.74 -3.00 -0.85
CA LEU A 21 -2.67 -1.74 -1.61
C LEU A 21 -3.36 -1.84 -2.97
N VAL A 22 -3.26 -2.99 -3.64
CA VAL A 22 -3.91 -3.22 -4.95
C VAL A 22 -5.42 -3.20 -4.80
N VAL A 23 -5.95 -3.84 -3.74
CA VAL A 23 -7.38 -3.84 -3.41
C VAL A 23 -7.85 -2.43 -3.02
N LYS A 24 -7.11 -1.73 -2.14
CA LYS A 24 -7.46 -0.37 -1.69
C LYS A 24 -7.47 0.64 -2.83
N ALA A 25 -6.60 0.47 -3.83
CA ALA A 25 -6.58 1.31 -5.03
C ALA A 25 -7.76 1.04 -6.00
N GLY A 26 -8.66 0.10 -5.68
CA GLY A 26 -9.80 -0.28 -6.51
C GLY A 26 -9.40 -1.06 -7.77
N ILE A 27 -8.13 -1.44 -7.91
CA ILE A 27 -7.61 -2.07 -9.14
C ILE A 27 -8.30 -3.42 -9.38
N VAL A 28 -8.52 -4.21 -8.32
CA VAL A 28 -9.17 -5.52 -8.43
C VAL A 28 -10.59 -5.38 -8.97
N ASP A 29 -11.36 -4.43 -8.45
CA ASP A 29 -12.74 -4.19 -8.88
C ASP A 29 -12.79 -3.66 -10.32
N LEU A 30 -11.90 -2.71 -10.66
CA LEU A 30 -11.82 -2.11 -11.99
C LEU A 30 -11.38 -3.07 -13.09
N THR A 31 -10.60 -4.10 -12.74
CA THR A 31 -10.07 -5.09 -13.68
C THR A 31 -10.83 -6.41 -13.65
N GLY A 32 -11.83 -6.56 -12.77
CA GLY A 32 -12.54 -7.83 -12.59
C GLY A 32 -11.65 -8.97 -12.11
N ASP A 33 -10.63 -8.67 -11.29
CA ASP A 33 -9.59 -9.62 -10.84
C ASP A 33 -8.78 -10.27 -11.98
N ASP A 34 -8.71 -9.65 -13.16
CA ASP A 34 -7.82 -10.12 -14.24
C ASP A 34 -6.35 -9.89 -13.87
N ARG A 35 -5.72 -10.96 -13.38
CA ARG A 35 -4.32 -10.96 -12.96
C ARG A 35 -3.36 -10.55 -14.07
N ALA A 36 -3.65 -10.86 -15.34
CA ALA A 36 -2.79 -10.47 -16.45
C ALA A 36 -2.85 -8.96 -16.66
N THR A 37 -4.05 -8.37 -16.61
CA THR A 37 -4.23 -6.91 -16.68
C THR A 37 -3.56 -6.20 -15.51
N ILE A 38 -3.78 -6.67 -14.27
CA ILE A 38 -3.16 -6.10 -13.07
C ILE A 38 -1.63 -6.14 -13.20
N PHE A 39 -1.08 -7.29 -13.59
CA PHE A 39 0.35 -7.44 -13.75
C PHE A 39 0.92 -6.54 -14.86
N GLY A 40 0.22 -6.42 -16.00
CA GLY A 40 0.57 -5.49 -17.07
C GLY A 40 0.64 -4.03 -16.61
N ALA A 41 -0.32 -3.57 -15.81
CA ALA A 41 -0.33 -2.21 -15.27
C ALA A 41 0.86 -1.96 -14.31
N LEU A 42 1.20 -2.95 -13.48
CA LEU A 42 2.36 -2.88 -12.59
C LEU A 42 3.70 -2.89 -13.36
N LEU A 43 3.78 -3.64 -14.46
CA LEU A 43 4.93 -3.61 -15.37
C LEU A 43 5.09 -2.24 -16.04
N TRP A 44 4.00 -1.67 -16.56
CA TRP A 44 4.01 -0.31 -17.12
C TRP A 44 4.48 0.73 -16.10
N SER A 45 4.01 0.60 -14.86
CA SER A 45 4.43 1.48 -13.76
C SER A 45 5.93 1.32 -13.47
N SER A 46 6.42 0.08 -13.46
CA SER A 46 7.83 -0.23 -13.25
C SER A 46 8.72 0.34 -14.36
N ASP A 47 8.27 0.27 -15.61
CA ASP A 47 8.96 0.85 -16.76
C ASP A 47 9.04 2.37 -16.65
N LYS A 48 7.92 3.03 -16.29
CA LYS A 48 7.91 4.48 -16.06
C LYS A 48 8.89 4.92 -14.98
N LEU A 49 9.05 4.14 -13.91
CA LEU A 49 10.03 4.41 -12.84
C LEU A 49 11.49 4.19 -13.25
N LYS A 50 11.74 3.37 -14.27
CA LYS A 50 13.08 3.14 -14.82
C LYS A 50 13.48 4.16 -15.88
N SER A 51 12.52 4.92 -16.42
CA SER A 51 12.78 5.97 -17.39
C SER A 51 13.53 7.18 -16.80
N ASP A 52 14.04 8.06 -17.66
CA ASP A 52 14.70 9.31 -17.27
C ASP A 52 13.81 10.24 -16.42
N GLN A 53 12.49 10.08 -16.51
CA GLN A 53 11.51 10.80 -15.70
C GLN A 53 11.14 10.07 -14.40
N GLY A 54 11.85 9.00 -14.06
CA GLY A 54 11.54 8.10 -12.94
C GLY A 54 11.47 8.82 -11.61
N GLU A 55 12.42 9.72 -11.30
CA GLU A 55 12.42 10.49 -10.06
C GLU A 55 11.19 11.39 -9.92
N ARG A 56 10.79 12.07 -11.01
CA ARG A 56 9.57 12.88 -11.02
C ARG A 56 8.32 12.03 -10.83
N ALA A 57 8.27 10.86 -11.47
CA ALA A 57 7.17 9.91 -11.29
C ALA A 57 7.10 9.40 -9.83
N ARG A 58 8.23 9.05 -9.21
CA ARG A 58 8.31 8.65 -7.80
C ARG A 58 7.75 9.73 -6.88
N ALA A 59 8.20 10.97 -7.04
CA ALA A 59 7.76 12.08 -6.22
C ALA A 59 6.25 12.33 -6.33
N LEU A 60 5.72 12.30 -7.56
CA LEU A 60 4.30 12.49 -7.82
C LEU A 60 3.45 11.35 -7.22
N TRP A 61 3.83 10.10 -7.44
CA TRP A 61 3.10 8.94 -6.89
C TRP A 61 3.16 8.88 -5.36
N ALA A 62 4.30 9.26 -4.76
CA ALA A 62 4.42 9.34 -3.31
C ALA A 62 3.47 10.40 -2.72
N ALA A 63 3.37 11.58 -3.35
CA ALA A 63 2.45 12.62 -2.94
C ALA A 63 0.99 12.17 -3.06
N MET A 64 0.61 11.57 -4.19
CA MET A 64 -0.74 11.03 -4.40
C MET A 64 -1.10 9.96 -3.37
N GLY A 65 -0.19 9.00 -3.15
CA GLY A 65 -0.38 7.94 -2.18
C GLY A 65 -0.59 8.50 -0.77
N LYS A 66 0.25 9.44 -0.34
CA LYS A 66 0.13 10.10 0.96
C LYS A 66 -1.25 10.78 1.12
N GLN A 67 -1.68 11.54 0.12
CA GLN A 67 -2.99 12.19 0.13
C GLN A 67 -4.14 11.18 0.22
N ALA A 68 -4.07 10.08 -0.54
CA ALA A 68 -5.08 9.02 -0.49
C ALA A 68 -5.17 8.35 0.90
N PHE A 69 -4.02 8.11 1.55
CA PHE A 69 -3.99 7.59 2.92
C PHE A 69 -4.56 8.56 3.95
N GLU A 70 -4.26 9.86 3.81
CA GLU A 70 -4.78 10.91 4.69
C GLU A 70 -6.27 11.16 4.50
N ALA A 71 -6.79 11.00 3.29
CA ALA A 71 -8.21 11.13 2.98
C ALA A 71 -9.05 9.95 3.50
N ASP A 72 -8.44 8.77 3.65
CA ASP A 72 -9.15 7.56 4.11
C ASP A 72 -9.51 7.65 5.62
N PRO A 73 -10.81 7.71 5.99
CA PRO A 73 -11.24 7.81 7.38
C PRO A 73 -10.91 6.54 8.20
N ALA A 74 -10.65 5.40 7.56
CA ALA A 74 -10.13 4.22 8.26
C ALA A 74 -8.73 4.45 8.84
N THR A 75 -7.91 5.30 8.21
CA THR A 75 -6.58 5.70 8.70
C THR A 75 -6.67 6.62 9.92
N ARG A 76 -7.67 7.52 9.98
CA ARG A 76 -7.91 8.41 11.13
C ARG A 76 -8.39 7.69 12.41
N ARG A 77 -9.11 6.57 12.27
CA ARG A 77 -9.57 5.77 13.42
C ARG A 77 -8.44 5.07 14.19
N GLY A 78 -7.25 4.94 13.61
CA GLY A 78 -6.07 4.40 14.29
C GLY A 78 -5.41 5.41 15.24
N THR A 79 -5.48 6.71 14.92
CA THR A 79 -4.84 7.79 15.68
C THR A 79 -5.70 8.34 16.84
N ASP A 80 -7.01 8.10 16.82
CA ASP A 80 -7.95 8.62 17.84
C ASP A 80 -8.05 7.71 19.10
N ARG A 81 -7.44 6.52 19.08
CA ARG A 81 -7.52 5.56 20.20
C ARG A 81 -6.51 5.80 21.33
N THR A 82 -5.73 6.88 21.29
CA THR A 82 -4.71 7.22 22.31
C THR A 82 -5.08 8.43 23.17
N VAL A 83 -6.35 8.55 23.56
CA VAL A 83 -6.73 9.43 24.69
C VAL A 83 -7.01 8.53 25.90
N PRO A 84 -6.12 8.47 26.91
CA PRO A 84 -6.45 7.76 28.13
C PRO A 84 -7.51 8.59 28.86
N ALA A 85 -8.72 8.05 28.94
CA ALA A 85 -9.74 8.56 29.84
C ALA A 85 -9.25 8.38 31.28
N VAL A 86 -8.56 9.40 31.80
CA VAL A 86 -8.35 9.57 33.24
C VAL A 86 -9.74 9.81 33.85
N ARG A 87 -10.34 8.75 34.39
CA ARG A 87 -11.52 8.88 35.25
C ARG A 87 -11.06 9.09 36.69
N ARG A 88 -11.60 10.16 37.26
CA ARG A 88 -11.53 10.55 38.68
C ARG A 88 -12.20 9.50 39.57
#